data_AF-Q4N7E7-F1
#
_entry.id   AF-Q4N7E7-F1
#
_cell.length_a   1.000
_cell.length_b   1.000
_cell.length_c   1.000
_cell.angle_alpha   90.00
_cell.angle_beta   90.00
_cell.angle_gamma   90.00
#
_symmetry.space_group_name_H-M   'P 1'
#
loop_
_entity.id
_entity.type
_entity.pdbx_description
1 polymer ?
#
loop_
_entity_poly.entity_id
_entity_poly.type
_entity_poly.pdbx_seq_one_letter_code
_entity_poly.pdbx_strand_id
1 'polypeptide(L)'
;MVEITESLKPLTLKKQSSENFDRNAGLKFLTNIAGVTSVFNKEFETRPEFRPLNEMGPSELLPRLETDIAYISSLLSVDPPPLSVPCQEYIEFLISLPDTSPYRFLSHCYVFFKDWSVSKTTLLTNFRAHLRLVNKMKSAFYDPDCQNLEYVLNMLASGWTRSQKDEFLNEMPVAYKALSDSLLVPFL
;
A
#
# COMPACT_ATOMS: atom_id res chain seq x y z
N MET A 1 12.94 11.95 21.45
CA MET A 1 11.55 12.01 21.95
C MET A 1 10.69 11.65 20.75
N VAL A 2 10.05 10.48 20.73
CA VAL A 2 9.21 10.08 19.59
C VAL A 2 7.92 10.86 19.74
N GLU A 3 7.76 11.92 18.96
CA GLU A 3 6.46 12.59 18.84
C GLU A 3 5.51 11.61 18.18
N ILE A 4 4.59 11.06 18.97
CA ILE A 4 3.47 10.29 18.50
C ILE A 4 2.58 11.30 17.75
N THR A 5 2.85 11.45 16.46
CA THR A 5 2.03 12.23 15.54
C THR A 5 0.61 11.68 15.60
N GLU A 6 -0.39 12.57 15.49
CA GLU A 6 -1.81 12.22 15.56
C GLU A 6 -2.28 11.17 14.53
N SER A 7 -1.40 10.71 13.63
CA SER A 7 -1.63 9.68 12.61
C SER A 7 -2.00 8.31 13.19
N LEU A 8 -1.74 8.04 14.48
CA LEU A 8 -2.13 6.80 15.15
C LEU A 8 -3.49 6.87 15.86
N LYS A 9 -4.18 8.02 15.85
CA LYS A 9 -5.56 8.08 16.36
C LYS A 9 -6.45 7.24 15.44
N PRO A 10 -7.26 6.31 15.96
CA PRO A 10 -8.21 5.57 15.15
C PRO A 10 -9.09 6.55 14.36
N LEU A 11 -9.15 6.38 13.05
CA LEU A 11 -9.99 7.23 12.20
C LEU A 11 -11.45 7.13 12.65
N THR A 12 -12.04 8.26 13.04
CA THR A 12 -13.43 8.32 13.49
C THR A 12 -14.36 8.26 12.27
N LEU A 13 -14.81 7.06 11.91
CA LEU A 13 -15.79 6.87 10.84
C LEU A 13 -17.14 7.46 11.24
N LYS A 14 -17.62 8.47 10.50
CA LYS A 14 -19.02 8.91 10.61
C LYS A 14 -19.90 7.85 9.95
N LYS A 15 -21.02 7.49 10.59
CA LYS A 15 -21.96 6.46 10.10
C LYS A 15 -22.41 6.71 8.64
N GLN A 16 -22.60 7.98 8.27
CA GLN A 16 -22.95 8.40 6.90
C GLN A 16 -21.86 8.10 5.87
N SER A 17 -20.58 8.24 6.22
CA SER A 17 -19.45 7.90 5.34
C SER A 17 -19.39 6.40 5.04
N SER A 18 -19.74 5.56 6.01
CA SER A 18 -19.81 4.11 5.81
C SER A 18 -20.97 3.69 4.91
N GLU A 19 -22.10 4.40 4.91
CA GLU A 19 -23.25 4.07 4.04
C GLU A 19 -22.99 4.47 2.58
N ASN A 20 -22.09 5.43 2.34
CA ASN A 20 -21.71 5.90 1.00
C ASN A 20 -20.59 5.07 0.35
N PHE A 21 -19.96 4.14 1.10
CA PHE A 21 -18.90 3.29 0.57
C PHE A 21 -19.48 2.13 -0.26
N ASP A 22 -19.88 2.43 -1.48
CA ASP A 22 -20.47 1.45 -2.40
C ASP A 22 -19.41 0.60 -3.14
N ARG A 23 -19.86 -0.25 -4.07
CA ARG A 23 -18.95 -1.10 -4.85
C ARG A 23 -18.02 -0.30 -5.76
N ASN A 24 -18.41 0.90 -6.21
CA ASN A 24 -17.54 1.77 -7.01
C ASN A 24 -16.44 2.37 -6.14
N ALA A 25 -16.78 2.85 -4.94
CA ALA A 25 -15.81 3.32 -3.95
C ALA A 25 -14.84 2.20 -3.56
N GLY A 26 -15.36 0.99 -3.35
CA GLY A 26 -14.55 -0.20 -3.12
C GLY A 26 -13.59 -0.52 -4.27
N LEU A 27 -14.11 -0.55 -5.51
CA LEU A 27 -13.28 -0.80 -6.69
C LEU A 27 -12.16 0.26 -6.83
N LYS A 28 -12.47 1.54 -6.57
CA LYS A 28 -11.49 2.62 -6.57
C LYS A 28 -10.45 2.47 -5.47
N PHE A 29 -10.87 2.06 -4.26
CA PHE A 29 -9.95 1.78 -3.16
C PHE A 29 -8.92 0.71 -3.55
N LEU A 30 -9.38 -0.43 -4.08
CA LEU A 30 -8.46 -1.49 -4.52
C LEU A 30 -7.56 -1.03 -5.67
N THR A 31 -8.09 -0.23 -6.60
CA THR A 31 -7.32 0.33 -7.72
C THR A 31 -6.21 1.25 -7.22
N ASN A 32 -6.47 2.07 -6.20
CA ASN A 32 -5.44 2.89 -5.56
C ASN A 32 -4.33 2.04 -4.91
N ILE A 33 -4.69 0.98 -4.18
CA ILE A 33 -3.70 0.05 -3.58
C ILE A 33 -2.86 -0.62 -4.67
N ALA A 34 -3.49 -1.06 -5.77
CA ALA A 34 -2.79 -1.66 -6.90
C ALA A 34 -1.84 -0.66 -7.58
N GLY A 35 -2.25 0.60 -7.74
CA GLY A 35 -1.41 1.66 -8.28
C GLY A 35 -0.14 1.89 -7.46
N VAL A 36 -0.27 2.01 -6.14
CA VAL A 36 0.88 2.16 -5.23
C VAL A 36 1.78 0.92 -5.27
N THR A 37 1.20 -0.28 -5.26
CA THR A 37 1.95 -1.54 -5.35
C THR A 37 2.74 -1.64 -6.67
N SER A 38 2.12 -1.21 -7.77
CA SER A 38 2.74 -1.20 -9.10
C SER A 38 3.98 -0.30 -9.16
N VAL A 39 3.94 0.86 -8.50
CA VAL A 39 5.12 1.74 -8.39
C VAL A 39 6.26 1.04 -7.67
N PHE A 40 6.01 0.39 -6.53
CA PHE A 40 7.06 -0.34 -5.82
C PHE A 40 7.68 -1.43 -6.69
N ASN A 41 6.85 -2.27 -7.32
CA ASN A 41 7.34 -3.34 -8.20
C ASN A 41 8.17 -2.77 -9.35
N LYS A 42 7.70 -1.70 -10.00
CA LYS A 42 8.42 -1.06 -11.10
C LYS A 42 9.78 -0.53 -10.67
N GLU A 43 9.86 0.16 -9.52
CA GLU A 43 11.15 0.66 -9.03
C GLU A 43 12.11 -0.48 -8.65
N PHE A 44 11.60 -1.62 -8.16
CA PHE A 44 12.44 -2.80 -7.92
C PHE A 44 13.01 -3.39 -9.21
N GLU A 45 12.22 -3.40 -10.28
CA GLU A 45 12.64 -3.89 -11.60
C GLU A 45 13.66 -2.98 -12.28
N THR A 46 13.48 -1.66 -12.15
CA THR A 46 14.27 -0.68 -12.92
C THR A 46 15.58 -0.27 -12.24
N ARG A 47 15.67 -0.36 -10.91
CA ARG A 47 16.82 0.14 -10.15
C ARG A 47 17.76 -0.99 -9.70
N PRO A 48 19.03 -0.97 -10.12
CA PRO A 48 20.01 -1.99 -9.72
C PRO A 48 20.17 -2.14 -8.21
N GLU A 49 20.08 -1.04 -7.45
CA GLU A 49 20.17 -1.02 -5.99
C GLU A 49 19.01 -1.75 -5.29
N PHE A 50 17.87 -1.90 -5.97
CA PHE A 50 16.69 -2.60 -5.47
C PHE A 50 16.53 -4.00 -6.03
N ARG A 51 17.51 -4.49 -6.81
CA ARG A 51 17.47 -5.82 -7.41
C ARG A 51 17.11 -6.96 -6.44
N PRO A 52 17.62 -7.00 -5.18
CA PRO A 52 17.21 -8.04 -4.22
C PRO A 52 15.70 -8.03 -3.91
N LEU A 53 15.04 -6.86 -3.97
CA LEU A 53 13.60 -6.72 -3.77
C LEU A 53 12.80 -7.23 -4.97
N ASN A 54 13.35 -7.11 -6.18
CA ASN A 54 12.74 -7.72 -7.36
C ASN A 54 12.85 -9.26 -7.33
N GLU A 55 14.02 -9.77 -6.91
CA GLU A 55 14.30 -11.21 -6.92
C GLU A 55 13.62 -11.96 -5.76
N MET A 56 13.50 -11.33 -4.59
CA MET A 56 13.08 -11.99 -3.36
C MET A 56 12.06 -11.19 -2.53
N GLY A 57 11.66 -10.00 -2.97
CA GLY A 57 10.72 -9.16 -2.26
C GLY A 57 9.25 -9.52 -2.51
N PRO A 58 8.33 -8.56 -2.33
CA PRO A 58 6.90 -8.80 -2.48
C PRO A 58 6.52 -8.96 -3.95
N SER A 59 5.83 -10.05 -4.30
CA SER A 59 5.47 -10.37 -5.69
C SER A 59 4.03 -10.87 -5.85
N GLU A 60 3.37 -11.26 -4.76
CA GLU A 60 2.06 -11.89 -4.79
C GLU A 60 0.91 -10.88 -4.73
N LEU A 61 1.12 -9.73 -4.09
CA LEU A 61 0.07 -8.77 -3.81
C LEU A 61 -0.56 -8.18 -5.09
N LEU A 62 0.25 -7.70 -6.04
CA LEU A 62 -0.25 -7.02 -7.24
C LEU A 62 -1.14 -7.94 -8.10
N PRO A 63 -0.72 -9.16 -8.49
CA PRO A 63 -1.59 -10.07 -9.25
C PRO A 63 -2.90 -10.42 -8.54
N ARG A 64 -2.88 -10.50 -7.20
CA ARG A 64 -4.07 -10.76 -6.39
C ARG A 64 -5.03 -9.57 -6.39
N LEU A 65 -4.50 -8.35 -6.28
CA LEU A 65 -5.29 -7.13 -6.40
C LEU A 65 -5.92 -7.00 -7.79
N GLU A 66 -5.16 -7.28 -8.85
CA GLU A 66 -5.68 -7.27 -10.23
C GLU A 66 -6.83 -8.29 -10.42
N THR A 67 -6.70 -9.48 -9.83
CA THR A 67 -7.77 -10.49 -9.84
C THR A 67 -9.03 -9.99 -9.14
N ASP A 68 -8.86 -9.33 -7.99
CA ASP A 68 -9.97 -8.78 -7.20
C ASP A 68 -10.66 -7.60 -7.91
N ILE A 69 -9.86 -6.71 -8.52
CA ILE A 69 -10.33 -5.59 -9.35
C ILE A 69 -11.14 -6.12 -10.53
N ALA A 70 -10.59 -7.07 -11.30
CA ALA A 70 -11.27 -7.67 -12.45
C ALA A 70 -12.61 -8.32 -12.05
N TYR A 71 -12.64 -9.00 -10.89
CA TYR A 71 -13.87 -9.57 -10.37
C TYR A 71 -14.92 -8.49 -10.07
N ILE A 72 -14.58 -7.44 -9.32
CA ILE A 72 -15.56 -6.39 -8.99
C ILE A 72 -15.98 -5.59 -10.23
N SER A 73 -15.04 -5.27 -11.13
CA SER A 73 -15.32 -4.67 -12.43
C SER A 73 -16.33 -5.49 -13.23
N SER A 74 -16.17 -6.81 -13.29
CA SER A 74 -17.10 -7.70 -13.99
C SER A 74 -18.51 -7.70 -13.37
N LEU A 75 -18.62 -7.62 -12.04
CA LEU A 75 -19.90 -7.54 -11.35
C LEU A 75 -20.64 -6.23 -11.62
N LEU A 76 -19.90 -5.14 -11.80
CA LEU A 76 -20.44 -3.81 -12.06
C LEU A 76 -20.63 -3.53 -13.55
N SER A 77 -20.02 -4.35 -14.43
CA SER A 77 -19.92 -4.10 -15.87
C SER A 77 -19.30 -2.74 -16.19
N VAL A 78 -18.22 -2.40 -15.47
CA VAL A 78 -17.46 -1.15 -15.64
C VAL A 78 -15.97 -1.43 -15.68
N ASP A 79 -15.22 -0.58 -16.36
CA ASP A 79 -13.76 -0.59 -16.29
C ASP A 79 -13.26 -0.12 -14.91
N PRO A 80 -12.06 -0.54 -14.48
CA PRO A 80 -11.44 0.00 -13.27
C PRO A 80 -11.37 1.53 -13.34
N PRO A 81 -11.81 2.25 -12.29
CA PRO A 81 -11.80 3.70 -12.28
C PRO A 81 -10.37 4.23 -12.24
N PRO A 82 -10.12 5.47 -12.69
CA PRO A 82 -8.83 6.10 -12.48
C PRO A 82 -8.53 6.28 -10.99
N LEU A 83 -7.23 6.34 -10.68
CA LEU A 83 -6.72 6.60 -9.33
C LEU A 83 -7.32 7.90 -8.75
N SER A 84 -7.51 7.97 -7.43
CA SER A 84 -7.88 9.23 -6.79
C SER A 84 -6.77 10.28 -6.93
N VAL A 85 -7.11 11.57 -6.95
CA VAL A 85 -6.12 12.67 -7.03
C VAL A 85 -5.06 12.56 -5.92
N PRO A 86 -5.43 12.35 -4.63
CA PRO A 86 -4.41 12.16 -3.58
C PRO A 86 -3.52 10.93 -3.79
N CYS A 87 -4.02 9.87 -4.43
CA CYS A 87 -3.22 8.70 -4.77
C CYS A 87 -2.27 8.98 -5.95
N GLN A 88 -2.70 9.76 -6.94
CA GLN A 88 -1.84 10.16 -8.06
C GLN A 88 -0.69 11.03 -7.58
N GLU A 89 -0.97 12.05 -6.75
CA GLU A 89 0.05 12.92 -6.14
C GLU A 89 1.07 12.11 -5.33
N TYR A 90 0.58 11.12 -4.57
CA TYR A 90 1.45 10.24 -3.80
C TYR A 90 2.31 9.32 -4.68
N ILE A 91 1.75 8.79 -5.77
CA ILE A 91 2.50 8.00 -6.75
C ILE A 91 3.59 8.84 -7.42
N GLU A 92 3.29 10.06 -7.84
CA GLU A 92 4.28 10.97 -8.43
C GLU A 92 5.42 11.26 -7.44
N PHE A 93 5.08 11.50 -6.17
CA PHE A 93 6.06 11.61 -5.10
C PHE A 93 6.92 10.35 -4.97
N LEU A 94 6.31 9.16 -4.89
CA LEU A 94 7.03 7.89 -4.79
C LEU A 94 7.97 7.61 -5.97
N ILE A 95 7.58 7.99 -7.19
CA ILE A 95 8.43 7.81 -8.38
C ILE A 95 9.68 8.71 -8.30
N SER A 96 9.54 9.93 -7.79
CA SER A 96 10.67 10.86 -7.65
C SER A 96 11.57 10.59 -6.43
N LEU A 97 11.03 9.92 -5.42
CA LEU A 97 11.68 9.78 -4.12
C LEU A 97 13.01 9.01 -4.19
N PRO A 98 13.13 7.85 -4.89
CA PRO A 98 14.39 7.13 -4.98
C PRO A 98 15.56 7.93 -5.56
N ASP A 99 15.30 8.88 -6.46
CA ASP A 99 16.34 9.72 -7.07
C ASP A 99 16.98 10.68 -6.06
N THR A 100 16.20 11.07 -5.05
CA THR A 100 16.67 11.96 -3.98
C THR A 100 17.13 11.19 -2.75
N SER A 101 16.42 10.11 -2.41
CA SER A 101 16.71 9.24 -1.29
C SER A 101 16.08 7.85 -1.46
N PRO A 102 16.89 6.83 -1.78
CA PRO A 102 16.40 5.45 -1.86
C PRO A 102 15.97 4.93 -0.48
N TYR A 103 16.55 5.41 0.62
CA TYR A 103 16.21 4.95 1.98
C TYR A 103 14.83 5.43 2.42
N ARG A 104 14.47 6.68 2.06
CA ARG A 104 13.12 7.21 2.30
C ARG A 104 12.09 6.42 1.50
N PHE A 105 12.38 6.13 0.23
CA PHE A 105 11.52 5.27 -0.59
C PHE A 105 11.30 3.88 0.03
N LEU A 106 12.37 3.23 0.49
CA LEU A 106 12.27 1.93 1.16
C LEU A 106 11.48 2.01 2.48
N SER A 107 11.49 3.15 3.16
CA SER A 107 10.64 3.39 4.35
C SER A 107 9.15 3.39 3.99
N HIS A 108 8.78 4.10 2.91
CA HIS A 108 7.41 4.07 2.38
C HIS A 108 6.97 2.67 1.95
N CYS A 109 7.86 1.93 1.30
CA CYS A 109 7.62 0.53 0.94
C CYS A 109 7.36 -0.34 2.18
N TYR A 110 8.25 -0.27 3.18
CA TYR A 110 8.11 -1.04 4.42
C TYR A 110 6.79 -0.75 5.12
N VAL A 111 6.46 0.53 5.34
CA VAL A 111 5.21 0.92 6.01
C VAL A 111 4.00 0.41 5.24
N PHE A 112 3.97 0.56 3.92
CA PHE A 112 2.85 0.10 3.08
C PHE A 112 2.60 -1.41 3.22
N PHE A 113 3.62 -2.24 2.96
CA PHE A 113 3.46 -3.69 2.99
C PHE A 113 3.25 -4.21 4.41
N LYS A 114 3.88 -3.58 5.42
CA LYS A 114 3.70 -3.97 6.82
C LYS A 114 2.27 -3.72 7.27
N ASP A 115 1.75 -2.51 7.06
CA ASP A 115 0.39 -2.16 7.44
C ASP A 115 -0.64 -3.01 6.67
N TRP A 116 -0.41 -3.21 5.38
CA TRP A 116 -1.26 -4.09 4.58
C TRP A 116 -1.30 -5.51 5.15
N SER A 117 -0.14 -6.10 5.47
CA SER A 117 -0.06 -7.47 6.00
C SER A 117 -0.84 -7.67 7.30
N VAL A 118 -0.84 -6.65 8.17
CA VAL A 118 -1.52 -6.68 9.47
C VAL A 118 -3.02 -6.45 9.33
N SER A 119 -3.44 -5.61 8.38
CA SER A 119 -4.83 -5.15 8.28
C SER A 119 -5.67 -5.88 7.22
N LYS A 120 -5.06 -6.38 6.14
CA LYS A 120 -5.77 -6.86 4.94
C LYS A 120 -6.85 -7.90 5.21
N THR A 121 -6.59 -8.87 6.09
CA THR A 121 -7.53 -9.98 6.34
C THR A 121 -8.84 -9.46 6.93
N THR A 122 -8.75 -8.63 7.97
CA THR A 122 -9.92 -8.02 8.62
C THR A 122 -10.59 -7.01 7.71
N LEU A 123 -9.80 -6.12 7.09
CA LEU A 123 -10.28 -5.10 6.17
C LEU A 123 -11.09 -5.72 5.03
N LEU A 124 -10.49 -6.65 4.29
CA LEU A 124 -11.11 -7.24 3.10
C LEU A 124 -12.27 -8.19 3.43
N THR A 125 -12.27 -8.79 4.63
CA THR A 125 -13.43 -9.55 5.12
C THR A 125 -14.63 -8.63 5.35
N ASN A 126 -14.41 -7.51 6.04
CA ASN A 126 -15.46 -6.52 6.30
C ASN A 126 -15.93 -5.84 5.01
N PHE A 127 -14.98 -5.50 4.13
CA PHE A 127 -15.23 -4.93 2.81
C PHE A 127 -16.11 -5.86 1.97
N ARG A 128 -15.78 -7.15 1.90
CA ARG A 128 -16.59 -8.16 1.19
C ARG A 128 -18.01 -8.24 1.73
N ALA A 129 -18.17 -8.26 3.06
CA ALA A 129 -19.48 -8.31 3.69
C ALA A 129 -20.30 -7.05 3.40
N HIS A 130 -19.69 -5.88 3.56
CA HIS A 130 -20.32 -4.57 3.32
C HIS A 130 -20.79 -4.42 1.87
N LEU A 131 -19.93 -4.77 0.92
CA LEU A 131 -20.22 -4.69 -0.52
C LEU A 131 -21.04 -5.87 -1.07
N ARG A 132 -21.40 -6.82 -0.20
CA ARG A 132 -22.16 -8.04 -0.53
C ARG A 132 -21.52 -8.81 -1.69
N LEU A 133 -20.21 -9.02 -1.61
CA LEU A 133 -19.44 -9.77 -2.61
C LEU A 133 -19.49 -11.27 -2.29
N VAL A 134 -19.83 -12.06 -3.31
CA VAL A 134 -19.97 -13.52 -3.15
C VAL A 134 -18.61 -14.19 -2.96
N ASN A 135 -17.64 -13.87 -3.82
CA ASN A 135 -16.30 -14.46 -3.76
C ASN A 135 -15.46 -13.86 -2.63
N LYS A 136 -14.53 -14.67 -2.10
CA LYS A 136 -13.46 -14.18 -1.22
C LYS A 136 -12.45 -13.38 -2.04
N MET A 137 -11.98 -12.28 -1.47
CA MET A 137 -10.92 -11.45 -2.04
C MET A 137 -9.60 -12.23 -2.03
N LYS A 138 -8.94 -12.36 -3.19
CA LYS A 138 -7.65 -13.04 -3.36
C LYS A 138 -6.53 -12.32 -2.61
N SER A 139 -6.58 -11.00 -2.55
CA SER A 139 -5.64 -10.17 -1.78
C SER A 139 -5.79 -10.32 -0.26
N ALA A 140 -6.84 -10.99 0.23
CA ALA A 140 -7.03 -11.29 1.66
C ALA A 140 -6.35 -12.58 2.12
N PHE A 141 -5.89 -13.42 1.18
CA PHE A 141 -5.19 -14.64 1.56
C PHE A 141 -3.82 -14.30 2.16
N TYR A 142 -3.30 -15.23 2.96
CA TYR A 142 -1.92 -15.14 3.42
C TYR A 142 -0.96 -15.01 2.22
N ASP A 143 -0.05 -14.05 2.29
CA ASP A 143 1.13 -13.97 1.43
C ASP A 143 2.36 -13.77 2.32
N PRO A 144 3.50 -14.33 1.91
CA PRO A 144 4.77 -14.12 2.59
C PRO A 144 5.40 -12.75 2.25
N ASP A 145 4.77 -11.94 1.40
CA ASP A 145 5.31 -10.69 0.84
C ASP A 145 5.92 -9.77 1.90
N CYS A 146 5.24 -9.57 3.04
CA CYS A 146 5.78 -8.74 4.12
C CYS A 146 7.02 -9.38 4.80
N GLN A 147 7.04 -10.69 4.99
CA GLN A 147 8.17 -11.38 5.61
C GLN A 147 9.39 -11.38 4.67
N ASN A 148 9.14 -11.62 3.38
CA ASN A 148 10.10 -11.53 2.30
C ASN A 148 10.71 -10.12 2.25
N LEU A 149 9.86 -9.09 2.24
CA LEU A 149 10.29 -7.70 2.27
C LEU A 149 11.17 -7.39 3.48
N GLU A 150 10.77 -7.78 4.69
CA GLU A 150 11.55 -7.57 5.91
C GLU A 150 12.92 -8.25 5.84
N TYR A 151 12.96 -9.48 5.35
CA TYR A 151 14.22 -10.22 5.18
C TYR A 151 15.17 -9.49 4.22
N VAL A 152 14.66 -9.07 3.05
CA VAL A 152 15.46 -8.38 2.03
C VAL A 152 15.89 -6.99 2.51
N LEU A 153 15.01 -6.24 3.17
CA LEU A 153 15.37 -4.93 3.75
C LEU A 153 16.46 -5.07 4.81
N ASN A 154 16.40 -6.08 5.67
CA ASN A 154 17.46 -6.34 6.65
C ASN A 154 18.80 -6.69 5.98
N MET A 155 18.75 -7.45 4.88
CA MET A 155 19.93 -7.76 4.07
C MET A 155 20.54 -6.49 3.48
N LEU A 156 19.74 -5.63 2.84
CA LEU A 156 20.18 -4.34 2.30
C LEU A 156 20.75 -3.45 3.41
N ALA A 157 20.05 -3.37 4.55
CA ALA A 157 20.42 -2.54 5.69
C ALA A 157 21.72 -2.97 6.39
N SER A 158 22.22 -4.18 6.13
CA SER A 158 23.53 -4.61 6.61
C SER A 158 24.66 -3.74 6.05
N GLY A 159 24.51 -3.25 4.81
CA GLY A 159 25.46 -2.37 4.15
C GLY A 159 25.24 -0.88 4.41
N TRP A 160 24.15 -0.50 5.09
CA TRP A 160 23.83 0.90 5.33
C TRP A 160 24.65 1.49 6.47
N THR A 161 25.11 2.71 6.27
CA THR A 161 25.68 3.57 7.30
C THR A 161 24.63 3.93 8.35
N ARG A 162 25.08 4.43 9.50
CA ARG A 162 24.17 4.91 10.55
C ARG A 162 23.22 6.00 10.04
N SER A 163 23.73 6.97 9.29
CA SER A 163 22.94 8.08 8.75
C SER A 163 21.81 7.59 7.83
N GLN A 164 22.07 6.56 7.02
CA GLN A 164 21.08 6.00 6.10
C GLN A 164 19.98 5.23 6.83
N LYS A 165 20.34 4.53 7.91
CA LYS A 165 19.36 3.90 8.82
C LYS A 165 18.51 4.93 9.53
N ASP A 166 19.13 6.00 10.04
CA ASP A 166 18.40 7.09 10.69
C ASP A 166 17.46 7.79 9.68
N GLU A 167 17.89 7.99 8.44
CA GLU A 167 17.05 8.52 7.36
C GLU A 167 15.82 7.64 7.08
N PHE A 168 16.02 6.32 6.93
CA PHE A 168 14.91 5.36 6.78
C PHE A 168 13.91 5.45 7.95
N LEU A 169 14.42 5.44 9.19
CA LEU A 169 13.58 5.44 10.39
C LEU A 169 12.84 6.75 10.59
N ASN A 170 13.49 7.89 10.31
CA ASN A 170 12.89 9.21 10.44
C ASN A 170 11.80 9.47 9.39
N GLU A 171 11.82 8.75 8.26
CA GLU A 171 10.78 8.85 7.24
C GLU A 171 9.51 8.08 7.59
N MET A 172 9.57 7.08 8.48
CA MET A 172 8.41 6.21 8.75
C MET A 172 7.13 6.99 9.14
N PRO A 173 7.17 8.01 10.04
CA PRO A 173 5.98 8.80 10.36
C PRO A 173 5.41 9.57 9.16
N VAL A 174 6.29 10.04 8.26
CA VAL A 174 5.90 10.72 7.01
C VAL A 174 5.21 9.73 6.08
N ALA A 175 5.75 8.52 5.96
CA ALA A 175 5.14 7.44 5.19
C ALA A 175 3.74 7.06 5.69
N TYR A 176 3.55 6.89 7.00
CA TYR A 176 2.25 6.64 7.60
C TYR A 176 1.22 7.73 7.25
N LYS A 177 1.62 9.01 7.38
CA LYS A 177 0.75 10.14 7.06
C LYS A 177 0.40 10.16 5.57
N ALA A 178 1.39 10.06 4.70
CA ALA A 178 1.19 10.09 3.25
C ALA A 178 0.30 8.95 2.75
N LEU A 179 0.46 7.74 3.31
CA LEU A 179 -0.39 6.59 3.01
C LEU A 179 -1.83 6.81 3.47
N SER A 180 -2.03 7.32 4.68
CA SER A 180 -3.37 7.64 5.19
C SER A 180 -4.07 8.69 4.32
N ASP A 181 -3.37 9.79 4.01
CA ASP A 181 -3.91 10.91 3.22
C ASP A 181 -4.24 10.47 1.77
N SER A 182 -3.45 9.57 1.19
CA SER A 182 -3.62 9.14 -0.20
C SER A 182 -4.61 8.00 -0.40
N LEU A 183 -4.68 7.05 0.55
CA LEU A 183 -5.44 5.80 0.41
C LEU A 183 -6.71 5.73 1.25
N LEU A 184 -6.77 6.41 2.39
CA LEU A 184 -7.90 6.31 3.33
C LEU A 184 -8.81 7.53 3.27
N VAL A 185 -8.23 8.74 3.39
CA VAL A 185 -8.98 10.02 3.41
C VAL A 185 -9.94 10.21 2.22
N PRO A 186 -9.64 9.77 0.98
CA PRO A 186 -10.59 9.92 -0.14
C PRO A 186 -11.92 9.18 0.02
N PHE A 187 -12.04 8.30 1.02
CA PHE A 187 -13.19 7.44 1.26
C PHE A 187 -13.87 7.67 2.62
N LEU A 188 -13.44 8.70 3.36
CA LEU A 188 -13.98 9.11 4.66
C LEU A 188 -14.88 10.34 4.53
#